data_AF-A0AAX2I990-F1
#
_entry.id   AF-A0AAX2I990-F1
#
_cell.length_a   1.000
_cell.length_b   1.000
_cell.length_c   1.000
_cell.angle_alpha   90.00
_cell.angle_beta   90.00
_cell.angle_gamma   90.00
#
_symmetry.space_group_name_H-M   'P 1'
#
loop_
_entity.id
_entity.type
_entity.pdbx_description
1 polymer ?
#
loop_
_entity_poly.entity_id
_entity_poly.type
_entity_poly.pdbx_seq_one_letter_code
_entity_poly.pdbx_strand_id
1 'polypeptide(L)'
;MEITQALKTEIYYALTDFLNAYKSQNTQVLAEKFGVSGAFLEEINETLDFVEDKSVLHLFPIEDIDKEVNKLRELTLYKDKKMNKLVVEACVYNDKNECIGLMVGDYPLFEHLPKFVFTYFDV
;
A
#
# COMPACT_ATOMS: atom_id res chain seq x y z
N MET A 1 -21.43 -5.91 -2.70
CA MET A 1 -20.21 -6.11 -3.49
C MET A 1 -19.37 -7.11 -2.75
N GLU A 2 -19.12 -8.25 -3.37
CA GLU A 2 -18.20 -9.26 -2.86
C GLU A 2 -16.77 -8.87 -3.25
N ILE A 3 -15.80 -9.17 -2.39
CA ILE A 3 -14.38 -8.96 -2.69
C ILE A 3 -13.92 -10.16 -3.51
N THR A 4 -13.72 -9.94 -4.81
CA THR A 4 -13.32 -10.98 -5.77
C THR A 4 -11.79 -11.07 -5.87
N GLN A 5 -11.29 -12.18 -6.40
CA GLN A 5 -9.85 -12.31 -6.66
C GLN A 5 -9.34 -11.26 -7.65
N ALA A 6 -10.13 -10.96 -8.68
CA ALA A 6 -9.80 -9.93 -9.65
C ALA A 6 -9.62 -8.55 -8.98
N LEU A 7 -10.49 -8.21 -8.03
CA LEU A 7 -10.37 -6.96 -7.27
C LEU A 7 -9.12 -6.95 -6.37
N LYS A 8 -8.81 -8.05 -5.69
CA LYS A 8 -7.58 -8.15 -4.88
C LYS A 8 -6.33 -7.95 -5.74
N THR A 9 -6.28 -8.60 -6.90
CA THR A 9 -5.19 -8.46 -7.88
C THR A 9 -5.06 -7.02 -8.39
N GLU A 10 -6.18 -6.35 -8.69
CA GLU A 10 -6.16 -4.94 -9.07
C GLU A 10 -5.60 -4.04 -7.96
N ILE A 11 -6.04 -4.24 -6.72
CA ILE A 11 -5.55 -3.50 -5.54
C ILE A 11 -4.05 -3.76 -5.36
N TYR A 12 -3.62 -5.01 -5.43
CA TYR A 12 -2.21 -5.38 -5.31
C TYR A 12 -1.32 -4.63 -6.32
N TYR A 13 -1.75 -4.50 -7.58
CA TYR A 13 -1.01 -3.72 -8.56
C TYR A 13 -1.00 -2.22 -8.24
N ALA A 14 -2.11 -1.65 -7.74
CA ALA A 14 -2.13 -0.25 -7.31
C ALA A 14 -1.17 0.02 -6.14
N LEU A 15 -1.12 -0.91 -5.17
CA LEU A 15 -0.17 -0.86 -4.05
C LEU A 15 1.28 -0.98 -4.55
N THR A 16 1.53 -1.89 -5.50
CA THR A 16 2.84 -2.09 -6.12
C THR A 16 3.30 -0.83 -6.86
N ASP A 17 2.41 -0.19 -7.63
CA ASP A 17 2.69 1.06 -8.34
C ASP A 17 3.04 2.19 -7.37
N PHE A 18 2.31 2.31 -6.26
CA PHE A 18 2.62 3.28 -5.21
C PHE A 18 4.01 3.02 -4.62
N LEU A 19 4.26 1.80 -4.15
CA LEU A 19 5.51 1.45 -3.48
C LEU A 19 6.71 1.59 -4.43
N ASN A 20 6.54 1.27 -5.70
CA ASN A 20 7.57 1.47 -6.72
C ASN A 20 7.85 2.97 -6.96
N ALA A 21 6.83 3.81 -7.03
CA ALA A 21 7.02 5.26 -7.14
C ALA A 21 7.72 5.82 -5.90
N TYR A 22 7.35 5.34 -4.71
CA TYR A 22 7.97 5.74 -3.45
C TYR A 22 9.45 5.37 -3.40
N LYS A 23 9.78 4.09 -3.62
CA LYS A 23 11.13 3.57 -3.49
C LYS A 23 12.10 4.08 -4.57
N SER A 24 11.56 4.46 -5.73
CA SER A 24 12.32 5.12 -6.81
C SER A 24 12.40 6.64 -6.64
N GLN A 25 11.85 7.19 -5.55
CA GLN A 25 11.78 8.63 -5.29
C GLN A 25 11.14 9.42 -6.44
N ASN A 26 10.18 8.80 -7.14
CA ASN A 26 9.46 9.41 -8.25
C ASN A 26 8.38 10.36 -7.71
N THR A 27 8.81 11.52 -7.23
CA THR A 27 7.95 12.55 -6.62
C THR A 27 6.86 13.05 -7.56
N GLN A 28 7.11 13.07 -8.86
CA GLN A 28 6.11 13.43 -9.86
C GLN A 28 4.96 12.41 -9.87
N VAL A 29 5.26 11.10 -9.94
CA VAL A 29 4.23 10.06 -9.93
C VAL A 29 3.49 10.03 -8.59
N LEU A 30 4.21 10.19 -7.47
CA LEU A 30 3.60 10.28 -6.15
C LEU A 30 2.59 11.43 -6.06
N ALA A 31 2.96 12.62 -6.55
CA ALA A 31 2.08 13.78 -6.53
C ALA A 31 0.88 13.61 -7.49
N GLU A 32 1.14 13.26 -8.76
CA GLU A 32 0.12 13.23 -9.80
C GLU A 32 -0.84 12.04 -9.68
N LYS A 33 -0.33 10.85 -9.33
CA LYS A 33 -1.15 9.63 -9.27
C LYS A 33 -1.65 9.28 -7.89
N PHE A 34 -1.00 9.74 -6.84
CA PHE A 34 -1.32 9.34 -5.47
C PHE A 34 -1.59 10.51 -4.52
N GLY A 35 -1.42 11.76 -4.99
CA GLY A 35 -1.61 12.95 -4.16
C GLY A 35 -0.57 13.11 -3.04
N VAL A 36 0.55 12.38 -3.11
CA VAL A 36 1.59 12.37 -2.07
C VAL A 36 2.73 13.31 -2.46
N SER A 37 2.91 14.39 -1.71
CA SER A 37 3.94 15.40 -1.96
C SER A 37 4.22 16.30 -0.75
N GLY A 38 5.31 17.06 -0.80
CA GLY A 38 5.65 18.06 0.23
C GLY A 38 5.75 17.44 1.62
N ALA A 39 5.19 18.12 2.62
CA ALA A 39 5.22 17.69 4.02
C ALA A 39 4.68 16.27 4.23
N PHE A 40 3.66 15.85 3.47
CA PHE A 40 3.13 14.49 3.62
C PHE A 40 4.13 13.41 3.18
N LEU A 41 4.95 13.69 2.16
CA LEU A 41 6.04 12.78 1.78
C LEU A 41 7.17 12.77 2.83
N GLU A 42 7.43 13.91 3.47
CA GLU A 42 8.39 14.00 4.57
C GLU A 42 7.94 13.17 5.77
N GLU A 43 6.67 13.25 6.18
CA GLU A 43 6.09 12.42 7.24
C GLU A 43 6.24 10.91 6.96
N ILE A 44 6.03 10.50 5.71
CA ILE A 44 6.24 9.10 5.29
C ILE A 44 7.72 8.70 5.47
N ASN A 45 8.64 9.57 5.07
CA ASN A 45 10.07 9.30 5.18
C ASN A 45 10.55 9.24 6.63
N GLU A 46 10.00 10.08 7.51
CA GLU A 46 10.24 10.06 8.95
C GLU A 46 9.69 8.79 9.59
N THR A 47 8.48 8.35 9.20
CA THR A 47 7.88 7.10 9.70
C THR A 47 8.75 5.88 9.36
N LEU A 48 9.42 5.91 8.20
CA LEU A 48 10.32 4.85 7.74
C LEU A 48 11.80 5.20 7.90
N ASP A 49 12.17 6.05 8.86
CA ASP A 49 13.57 6.48 9.06
C ASP A 49 14.51 5.33 9.46
N PHE A 50 13.97 4.33 10.15
CA PHE A 50 14.66 3.09 10.54
C PHE A 50 15.04 2.20 9.34
N VAL A 51 14.45 2.44 8.17
CA VAL A 51 14.82 1.79 6.91
C VAL A 51 15.85 2.67 6.18
N GLU A 52 17.13 2.29 6.29
CA GLU A 52 18.26 2.99 5.68
C GLU A 52 18.12 3.09 4.16
N ASP A 53 17.87 1.96 3.49
CA ASP A 53 17.67 1.89 2.05
C ASP A 53 16.22 1.52 1.71
N LYS A 54 15.41 2.53 1.39
CA LYS A 54 14.00 2.35 1.02
C LYS A 54 13.82 1.64 -0.33
N SER A 55 14.87 1.54 -1.17
CA SER A 55 14.78 0.88 -2.48
C SER A 55 14.53 -0.62 -2.38
N VAL A 56 14.88 -1.23 -1.25
CA VAL A 56 14.71 -2.66 -0.98
C VAL A 56 13.29 -3.06 -0.60
N LEU A 57 12.43 -2.07 -0.31
CA LEU A 57 11.06 -2.30 0.09
C LEU A 57 10.28 -3.01 -1.02
N HIS A 58 9.52 -4.02 -0.61
CA HIS A 58 8.66 -4.78 -1.50
C HIS A 58 7.40 -5.29 -0.79
N LEU A 59 6.41 -5.65 -1.58
CA LEU A 59 5.24 -6.39 -1.11
C LEU A 59 5.53 -7.90 -1.18
N PHE A 60 4.73 -8.68 -0.47
CA PHE A 60 4.66 -10.13 -0.62
C PHE A 60 4.40 -10.55 -2.08
N PRO A 61 4.78 -11.77 -2.52
CA PRO A 61 4.45 -12.27 -3.85
C PRO A 61 2.94 -12.30 -4.09
N ILE A 62 2.48 -12.00 -5.31
CA ILE A 62 1.04 -11.96 -5.58
C ILE A 62 0.34 -13.31 -5.36
N GLU A 63 1.07 -14.42 -5.46
CA GLU A 63 0.58 -15.76 -5.16
C GLU A 63 0.20 -15.92 -3.68
N ASP A 64 0.82 -15.12 -2.80
CA ASP A 64 0.62 -15.11 -1.36
C ASP A 64 -0.45 -14.09 -0.92
N ILE A 65 -1.21 -13.47 -1.84
CA ILE A 65 -2.20 -12.42 -1.52
C ILE A 65 -3.28 -12.82 -0.50
N ASP A 66 -3.57 -14.11 -0.37
CA ASP A 66 -4.53 -14.67 0.58
C ASP A 66 -3.88 -15.38 1.76
N LYS A 67 -2.54 -15.35 1.83
CA LYS A 67 -1.77 -16.04 2.86
C LYS A 67 -1.86 -15.29 4.18
N GLU A 68 -1.81 -16.08 5.23
CA GLU A 68 -1.73 -15.61 6.61
C GLU A 68 -0.41 -16.12 7.22
N VAL A 69 0.42 -15.20 7.68
CA VAL A 69 1.70 -15.48 8.33
C VAL A 69 1.63 -14.89 9.74
N ASN A 70 1.83 -15.72 10.76
CA ASN A 70 1.79 -15.27 12.17
C ASN A 70 0.51 -14.51 12.58
N LYS A 71 -0.65 -14.92 12.06
CA LYS A 71 -1.97 -14.29 12.26
C LYS A 71 -2.15 -12.92 11.59
N LEU A 72 -1.18 -12.50 10.79
CA LEU A 72 -1.27 -11.33 9.93
C LEU A 72 -1.51 -11.81 8.50
N ARG A 73 -2.53 -11.27 7.84
CA ARG A 73 -2.75 -11.54 6.42
C ARG A 73 -1.90 -10.59 5.60
N GLU A 74 -1.36 -11.10 4.51
CA GLU A 74 -0.57 -10.31 3.57
C GLU A 74 -1.35 -9.11 3.04
N LEU A 75 -2.61 -9.34 2.64
CA LEU A 75 -3.57 -8.31 2.26
C LEU A 75 -4.86 -8.44 3.06
N THR A 76 -5.23 -7.38 3.77
CA THR A 76 -6.54 -7.27 4.42
C THR A 76 -7.36 -6.15 3.82
N LEU A 77 -8.63 -6.46 3.54
CA LEU A 77 -9.57 -5.55 2.89
C LEU A 77 -10.85 -5.46 3.71
N TYR A 78 -11.19 -4.25 4.14
CA TYR A 78 -12.43 -3.99 4.88
C TYR A 78 -13.33 -3.07 4.07
N LYS A 79 -14.61 -3.40 3.99
CA LYS A 79 -15.57 -2.50 3.37
C LYS A 79 -15.93 -1.37 4.32
N ASP A 80 -15.75 -0.12 3.90
CA ASP A 80 -16.33 1.01 4.60
C ASP A 80 -17.87 0.94 4.45
N LYS A 81 -18.57 0.93 5.59
CA LYS A 81 -20.04 0.79 5.60
C LYS A 81 -20.76 2.06 5.15
N LYS A 82 -20.10 3.22 5.22
CA LYS A 82 -20.67 4.54 4.92
C LYS A 82 -20.22 5.07 3.57
N MET A 83 -19.01 4.72 3.14
CA MET A 83 -18.43 5.18 1.89
C MET A 83 -18.26 4.03 0.89
N ASN A 84 -18.38 4.32 -0.40
CA ASN A 84 -18.16 3.31 -1.45
C ASN A 84 -16.65 3.11 -1.70
N LYS A 85 -15.95 2.56 -0.70
CA LYS A 85 -14.51 2.28 -0.71
C LYS A 85 -14.18 1.02 0.10
N LEU A 86 -12.97 0.50 -0.11
CA LEU A 86 -12.32 -0.46 0.78
C LEU A 86 -11.21 0.24 1.56
N VAL A 87 -11.04 -0.12 2.83
CA VAL A 87 -9.79 0.11 3.56
C VAL A 87 -8.86 -1.04 3.23
N VAL A 88 -7.62 -0.72 2.89
CA VAL A 88 -6.58 -1.64 2.46
C VAL A 88 -5.44 -1.60 3.48
N GLU A 89 -5.04 -2.77 3.95
CA GLU A 89 -3.85 -2.98 4.77
C GLU A 89 -2.99 -4.04 4.07
N ALA A 90 -1.74 -3.72 3.76
CA ALA A 90 -0.84 -4.63 3.07
C ALA A 90 0.53 -4.69 3.74
N CYS A 91 1.04 -5.89 3.96
CA CYS A 91 2.36 -6.10 4.54
C CYS A 91 3.46 -5.57 3.60
N VAL A 92 4.43 -4.85 4.18
CA VAL A 92 5.61 -4.33 3.48
C VAL A 92 6.84 -4.97 4.09
N TYR A 93 7.72 -5.44 3.22
CA TYR A 93 8.89 -6.23 3.59
C TYR A 93 10.19 -5.51 3.26
N ASN A 94 11.22 -5.77 4.07
CA ASN A 94 12.61 -5.39 3.80
C ASN A 94 13.35 -6.49 3.01
N ASP A 95 14.62 -6.25 2.65
CA ASP A 95 15.50 -7.19 1.93
C ASP A 95 15.70 -8.55 2.63
N LYS A 96 15.43 -8.64 3.93
CA LYS A 96 15.51 -9.88 4.72
C LYS A 96 14.20 -10.69 4.72
N ASN A 97 13.19 -10.25 3.96
CA ASN A 97 11.82 -10.79 3.99
C ASN A 97 11.19 -10.71 5.38
N GLU A 98 11.50 -9.66 6.14
CA GLU A 98 10.83 -9.34 7.40
C GLU A 98 9.73 -8.32 7.12
N CYS A 99 8.50 -8.60 7.55
CA CYS A 99 7.42 -7.62 7.49
C CYS A 99 7.76 -6.49 8.48
N ILE A 100 8.00 -5.29 7.95
CA ILE A 100 8.39 -4.12 8.73
C ILE A 100 7.21 -3.23 9.12
N GLY A 101 6.03 -3.52 8.59
CA GLY A 101 4.81 -2.76 8.86
C GLY A 101 3.75 -2.96 7.79
N LEU A 102 2.64 -2.25 7.95
CA LEU A 102 1.51 -2.25 7.03
C LEU A 102 1.44 -0.93 6.27
N MET A 103 1.30 -1.02 4.95
CA MET A 103 0.86 0.09 4.13
C MET A 103 -0.66 0.20 4.22
N VAL A 104 -1.14 1.31 4.78
CA VAL A 104 -2.57 1.55 5.02
C VAL A 104 -3.09 2.65 4.08
N GLY A 105 -4.23 2.38 3.46
CA GLY A 105 -4.91 3.37 2.65
C GLY A 105 -6.31 2.98 2.23
N ASP A 106 -6.92 3.84 1.44
CA ASP A 106 -8.25 3.64 0.90
C ASP A 106 -8.20 3.26 -0.58
N TYR A 107 -9.11 2.37 -0.98
CA TYR A 107 -9.37 2.03 -2.38
C TYR A 107 -10.81 2.41 -2.75
N PRO A 108 -11.03 3.57 -3.39
CA PRO A 108 -12.34 3.97 -3.86
C PRO A 108 -12.93 2.98 -4.87
N LEU A 109 -14.23 2.67 -4.76
CA LEU A 109 -14.94 1.72 -5.63
C LEU A 109 -15.74 2.43 -6.74
N PHE A 110 -15.31 3.62 -7.12
CA PHE A 110 -15.86 4.41 -8.21
C PHE A 110 -14.76 4.72 -9.23
N GLU A 111 -15.12 5.07 -10.47
CA GLU A 111 -14.18 5.20 -11.60
C GLU A 111 -13.26 6.44 -11.56
N HIS A 112 -12.86 6.92 -10.39
CA HIS A 112 -11.97 8.07 -10.25
C HIS A 112 -10.58 7.67 -9.78
N LEU A 113 -9.58 8.41 -10.29
CA LEU A 113 -8.23 8.40 -9.76
C LEU A 113 -8.15 9.32 -8.53
N PRO A 114 -7.28 9.01 -7.56
CA PRO A 114 -6.35 7.87 -7.53
C PRO A 114 -7.04 6.55 -7.17
N LYS A 115 -6.58 5.42 -7.74
CA LYS A 115 -7.12 4.09 -7.42
C LYS A 115 -6.80 3.66 -5.99
N PHE A 116 -5.62 4.04 -5.49
CA PHE A 116 -5.21 3.85 -4.11
C PHE A 116 -4.86 5.20 -3.50
N VAL A 117 -5.49 5.54 -2.39
CA VAL A 117 -5.21 6.74 -1.59
C VAL A 117 -4.42 6.29 -0.37
N PHE A 118 -3.10 6.49 -0.41
CA PHE A 118 -2.24 6.20 0.74
C PHE A 118 -2.62 7.08 1.94
N THR A 119 -2.57 6.52 3.15
CA THR A 119 -2.84 7.27 4.39
C THR A 119 -1.63 7.27 5.34
N TYR A 120 -1.09 6.11 5.71
CA TYR A 120 0.08 6.00 6.59
C TYR A 120 0.72 4.61 6.51
N PHE A 121 1.92 4.47 7.08
CA PHE A 121 2.51 3.18 7.43
C PHE A 121 2.28 2.89 8.92
N ASP A 122 1.84 1.68 9.25
CA ASP A 122 1.71 1.17 10.62
C ASP A 122 2.93 0.27 10.92
N VAL A 123 3.90 0.75 11.69
CA VAL A 123 5.24 0.15 11.90
C VAL A 123 5.54 -0.14 13.37
#